data_AF-A0A917GQA7-F1
#
_entry.id   AF-A0A917GQA7-F1
#
_cell.length_a   1.000
_cell.length_b   1.000
_cell.length_c   1.000
_cell.angle_alpha   90.00
_cell.angle_beta   90.00
_cell.angle_gamma   90.00
#
_symmetry.space_group_name_H-M   'P 1'
#
loop_
_entity.id
_entity.type
_entity.pdbx_description
1 polymer ?
#
loop_
_entity_poly.entity_id
_entity_poly.type
_entity_poly.pdbx_seq_one_letter_code
_entity_poly.pdbx_strand_id
1 'polypeptide(L)'
;MNTYTDHTGMFQDFNFKLTVIDALLDQNPAFEQELEQLKSDFTDKYEWYTEDSGPIPEILAFFSKLLLEKVDLDKVTELCFDGGNEIYQIIQPDWDGEDDVFDIRHVGGFENLANLKSVIYISMCEEEVLKPIMDKNIEIK
;
A
#
# COMPACT_ATOMS: atom_id res chain seq x y z
N MET A 1 -5.32 16.52 -6.94
CA MET A 1 -4.47 15.35 -6.63
C MET A 1 -4.68 14.31 -7.71
N ASN A 2 -3.61 13.79 -8.31
CA ASN A 2 -3.70 12.63 -9.18
C ASN A 2 -3.96 11.42 -8.27
N THR A 3 -5.23 11.04 -8.12
CA THR A 3 -5.58 9.79 -7.47
C THR A 3 -5.19 8.65 -8.41
N TYR A 4 -4.13 7.93 -8.06
CA TYR A 4 -3.77 6.71 -8.77
C TYR A 4 -4.88 5.68 -8.56
N THR A 5 -5.09 4.83 -9.57
CA THR A 5 -6.13 3.80 -9.54
C THR A 5 -5.47 2.43 -9.59
N ASP A 6 -6.06 1.44 -8.93
CA ASP A 6 -5.69 0.05 -9.20
C ASP A 6 -6.21 -0.37 -10.59
N HIS A 7 -5.31 -0.50 -11.56
CA HIS A 7 -5.67 -0.90 -12.93
C HIS A 7 -6.00 -2.38 -13.06
N THR A 8 -5.74 -3.18 -12.03
CA THR A 8 -6.11 -4.61 -12.01
C THR A 8 -7.56 -4.81 -11.58
N GLY A 9 -8.15 -3.84 -10.88
CA GLY A 9 -9.50 -3.92 -10.33
C GLY A 9 -9.63 -4.86 -9.13
N MET A 10 -8.52 -5.25 -8.50
CA MET A 10 -8.53 -6.10 -7.31
C MET A 10 -8.99 -5.34 -6.06
N PHE A 11 -8.64 -4.05 -5.98
CA PHE A 11 -8.95 -3.18 -4.86
C PHE A 11 -9.72 -1.95 -5.33
N GLN A 12 -10.72 -1.54 -4.55
CA GLN A 12 -11.51 -0.34 -4.86
C GLN A 12 -10.72 0.96 -4.65
N ASP A 13 -9.71 0.91 -3.79
CA ASP A 13 -8.83 2.02 -3.46
C ASP A 13 -7.38 1.60 -3.70
N PHE A 14 -6.65 2.45 -4.43
CA PHE A 14 -5.25 2.23 -4.70
C PHE A 14 -4.38 2.36 -3.43
N ASN A 15 -4.70 3.27 -2.53
CA ASN A 15 -3.93 3.43 -1.29
C ASN A 15 -4.12 2.23 -0.37
N PHE A 16 -5.31 1.60 -0.37
CA PHE A 16 -5.51 0.32 0.32
C PHE A 16 -4.66 -0.80 -0.29
N LYS A 17 -4.53 -0.83 -1.63
CA LYS A 17 -3.62 -1.78 -2.29
C LYS A 17 -2.17 -1.58 -1.83
N LEU A 18 -1.72 -0.35 -1.61
CA LEU A 18 -0.37 -0.10 -1.08
C LEU A 18 -0.18 -0.73 0.30
N THR A 19 -1.17 -0.65 1.19
CA THR A 19 -1.14 -1.34 2.49
C THR A 19 -1.02 -2.86 2.35
N VAL A 20 -1.68 -3.45 1.35
CA VAL A 20 -1.55 -4.89 1.06
C VAL A 20 -0.16 -5.24 0.52
N ILE A 21 0.41 -4.39 -0.34
CA ILE A 21 1.76 -4.56 -0.89
C ILE A 21 2.80 -4.45 0.22
N ASP A 22 2.65 -3.49 1.13
CA ASP A 22 3.53 -3.30 2.29
C ASP A 22 3.62 -4.58 3.13
N ALA A 23 2.47 -5.18 3.45
CA ALA A 23 2.41 -6.44 4.18
C ALA A 23 3.09 -7.61 3.46
N LEU A 24 3.39 -7.49 2.17
CA LEU A 24 4.06 -8.51 1.37
C LEU A 24 5.56 -8.27 1.19
N LEU A 25 6.10 -7.08 1.47
CA LEU A 25 7.50 -6.73 1.18
C LEU A 25 8.49 -7.75 1.80
N ASP A 26 8.26 -8.15 3.05
CA ASP A 26 9.09 -9.12 3.77
C ASP A 26 8.69 -10.59 3.53
N GLN A 27 7.79 -10.87 2.59
CA GLN A 27 7.22 -12.21 2.36
C GLN A 27 7.65 -12.86 1.05
N ASN A 28 8.79 -12.43 0.51
CA ASN A 28 9.34 -12.84 -0.80
C ASN A 28 8.26 -12.86 -1.90
N PRO A 29 7.66 -11.70 -2.22
CA PRO A 29 6.62 -11.62 -3.22
C PRO A 29 7.20 -11.82 -4.63
N ALA A 30 6.38 -12.26 -5.58
CA ALA A 30 6.82 -12.50 -6.95
C ALA A 30 7.42 -11.24 -7.64
N PHE A 31 7.05 -10.05 -7.16
CA PHE A 31 7.45 -8.77 -7.70
C PHE A 31 8.71 -8.16 -7.06
N GLU A 32 9.33 -8.83 -6.09
CA GLU A 32 10.48 -8.33 -5.30
C GLU A 32 11.63 -7.85 -6.21
N GLN A 33 12.03 -8.66 -7.20
CA GLN A 33 13.15 -8.33 -8.08
C GLN A 33 12.90 -7.07 -8.93
N GLU A 34 11.68 -6.89 -9.44
CA GLU A 34 11.34 -5.71 -10.24
C GLU A 34 11.25 -4.45 -9.37
N LEU A 35 10.71 -4.59 -8.15
CA LEU A 35 10.67 -3.49 -7.18
C LEU A 35 12.08 -3.04 -6.77
N GLU A 36 13.01 -3.96 -6.52
CA GLU A 36 14.41 -3.61 -6.20
C GLU A 36 15.10 -2.85 -7.34
N GLN A 37 14.83 -3.22 -8.59
CA GLN A 37 15.33 -2.48 -9.75
C GLN A 37 14.75 -1.06 -9.80
N LEU A 38 13.44 -0.90 -9.57
CA LEU A 38 12.79 0.40 -9.53
C LEU A 38 13.31 1.28 -8.38
N LYS A 39 13.56 0.70 -7.20
CA LYS A 39 14.17 1.41 -6.06
C LYS A 39 15.55 1.95 -6.45
N SER A 40 16.39 1.12 -7.07
CA SER A 40 17.72 1.55 -7.54
C SER A 40 17.65 2.61 -8.65
N ASP A 41 16.64 2.55 -9.50
CA ASP A 41 16.47 3.50 -10.60
C ASP A 41 15.92 4.86 -10.14
N PHE A 42 15.04 4.88 -9.13
CA PHE A 42 14.30 6.07 -8.74
C PHE A 42 14.41 6.42 -7.25
N THR A 43 14.04 5.52 -6.34
CA THR A 43 14.02 5.78 -4.87
C THR A 43 15.41 6.15 -4.34
N ASP A 44 16.44 5.37 -4.67
CA ASP A 44 17.81 5.57 -4.18
C ASP A 44 18.46 6.83 -4.74
N LYS A 45 17.92 7.35 -5.85
CA LYS A 45 18.39 8.55 -6.56
C LYS A 45 17.50 9.75 -6.30
N TYR A 46 16.53 9.63 -5.39
CA TYR A 46 15.58 10.69 -5.09
C TYR A 46 16.29 11.93 -4.53
N GLU A 47 15.97 13.10 -5.10
CA GLU A 47 16.49 14.38 -4.65
C GLU A 47 15.54 15.01 -3.64
N TRP A 48 15.98 15.06 -2.38
CA TRP A 48 15.18 15.58 -1.27
C TRP A 48 15.00 17.10 -1.36
N TYR A 49 13.84 17.59 -0.92
CA TYR A 49 13.57 19.02 -0.68
C TYR A 49 13.68 19.93 -1.92
N THR A 50 13.39 19.39 -3.11
CA THR A 50 13.16 20.16 -4.33
C THR A 50 11.70 20.63 -4.44
N GLU A 51 11.39 21.67 -5.24
CA GLU A 51 9.99 22.11 -5.44
C GLU A 51 9.12 21.05 -6.14
N ASP A 52 9.74 20.08 -6.83
CA ASP A 52 9.11 18.96 -7.50
C ASP A 52 9.11 17.67 -6.63
N SER A 53 9.46 17.77 -5.35
CA SER A 53 9.46 16.63 -4.42
C SER A 53 8.03 16.13 -4.22
N GLY A 54 7.85 14.83 -4.29
CA GLY A 54 6.56 14.17 -4.23
C GLY A 54 6.65 12.70 -4.62
N PRO A 55 5.50 12.04 -4.74
CA PRO A 55 5.48 10.62 -5.05
C PRO A 55 6.11 10.30 -6.41
N ILE A 56 7.03 9.33 -6.44
CA ILE A 56 7.75 8.88 -7.64
C ILE A 56 6.74 8.25 -8.63
N PRO A 57 6.49 8.88 -9.80
CA PRO A 57 5.43 8.44 -10.72
C PRO A 57 5.65 7.03 -11.29
N GLU A 58 6.90 6.64 -11.51
CA GLU A 58 7.26 5.33 -12.07
C GLU A 58 6.91 4.18 -11.12
N ILE A 59 7.17 4.38 -9.82
CA ILE A 59 6.84 3.40 -8.78
C ILE A 59 5.32 3.29 -8.60
N LEU A 60 4.61 4.42 -8.63
CA LEU A 60 3.16 4.42 -8.58
C LEU A 60 2.53 3.75 -9.81
N ALA A 61 3.08 4.00 -11.01
CA ALA A 61 2.63 3.34 -12.23
C ALA A 61 2.87 1.83 -12.19
N PHE A 62 3.97 1.39 -11.58
CA PHE A 62 4.25 -0.02 -11.33
C PHE A 62 3.20 -0.64 -10.40
N PHE A 63 3.03 -0.10 -9.19
CA PHE A 63 2.05 -0.62 -8.23
C PHE A 63 0.61 -0.55 -8.75
N SER A 64 0.28 0.46 -9.55
CA SER A 64 -1.04 0.60 -10.17
C SER A 64 -1.37 -0.57 -11.10
N LYS A 65 -0.38 -1.10 -11.83
CA LYS A 65 -0.54 -2.21 -12.79
C LYS A 65 -0.19 -3.57 -12.20
N LEU A 66 0.44 -3.60 -11.02
CA LEU A 66 0.90 -4.82 -10.37
C LEU A 66 -0.28 -5.75 -10.06
N LEU A 67 -0.31 -6.91 -10.71
CA LEU A 67 -1.26 -7.98 -10.38
C LEU A 67 -0.67 -8.81 -9.25
N LEU A 68 -1.34 -8.85 -8.10
CA LEU A 68 -0.93 -9.69 -6.98
C LEU A 68 -1.44 -11.11 -7.20
N GLU A 69 -0.53 -12.07 -7.24
CA GLU A 69 -0.90 -13.47 -7.40
C GLU A 69 -1.60 -14.00 -6.14
N LYS A 70 -2.50 -14.98 -6.31
CA LYS A 70 -3.20 -15.60 -5.18
C LYS A 70 -2.21 -16.15 -4.13
N VAL A 71 -1.09 -16.69 -4.58
CA VAL A 71 -0.05 -17.23 -3.67
C VAL A 71 0.53 -16.14 -2.76
N ASP A 72 0.61 -14.90 -3.22
CA ASP A 72 1.06 -13.77 -2.41
C ASP A 72 -0.09 -13.28 -1.51
N LEU A 73 -1.29 -13.08 -2.06
CA LEU A 73 -2.46 -12.66 -1.27
C LEU A 73 -2.76 -13.61 -0.09
N ASP A 74 -2.58 -14.92 -0.28
CA ASP A 74 -2.76 -15.94 0.76
C ASP A 74 -1.73 -15.80 1.90
N LYS A 75 -0.59 -15.13 1.69
CA LYS A 75 0.42 -14.89 2.73
C LYS A 75 0.01 -13.75 3.70
N VAL A 76 -0.90 -12.88 3.27
CA VAL A 76 -1.33 -11.73 4.10
C VAL A 76 -2.22 -12.23 5.24
N THR A 77 -1.71 -12.08 6.47
CA THR A 77 -2.43 -12.48 7.70
C THR A 77 -2.71 -11.31 8.63
N GLU A 78 -1.97 -10.21 8.49
CA GLU A 78 -2.13 -8.97 9.22
C GLU A 78 -1.93 -7.80 8.24
N LEU A 79 -2.73 -6.74 8.39
CA LEU A 79 -2.50 -5.46 7.70
C LEU A 79 -2.17 -4.39 8.74
N CYS A 80 -1.28 -3.46 8.39
CA CYS A 80 -0.94 -2.33 9.24
C CYS A 80 -1.36 -1.03 8.55
N PHE A 81 -2.28 -0.28 9.16
CA PHE A 81 -2.68 1.04 8.70
C PHE A 81 -1.90 2.08 9.49
N ASP A 82 -0.70 2.41 8.99
CA ASP A 82 0.23 3.35 9.63
C ASP A 82 0.97 4.14 8.55
N GLY A 83 1.08 5.46 8.71
CA GLY A 83 1.89 6.32 7.84
C GLY A 83 3.39 6.01 7.89
N GLY A 84 3.83 5.26 8.91
CA GLY A 84 5.20 4.74 9.01
C GLY A 84 5.51 3.52 8.14
N ASN A 85 4.55 2.97 7.38
CA ASN A 85 4.78 1.82 6.52
C ASN A 85 5.88 2.08 5.47
N GLU A 86 6.69 1.05 5.18
CA GLU A 86 7.86 1.14 4.30
C GLU A 86 7.47 1.55 2.87
N ILE A 87 6.31 1.08 2.41
CA ILE A 87 5.81 1.36 1.06
C ILE A 87 5.76 2.86 0.72
N TYR A 88 5.45 3.71 1.71
CA TYR A 88 5.35 5.15 1.48
C TYR A 88 6.71 5.79 1.27
N GLN A 89 7.73 5.32 1.99
CA GLN A 89 9.12 5.80 1.82
C GLN A 89 9.74 5.26 0.52
N ILE A 90 9.30 4.09 0.04
CA ILE A 90 9.66 3.60 -1.30
C ILE A 90 9.11 4.54 -2.38
N ILE A 91 7.86 5.00 -2.22
CA ILE A 91 7.16 5.85 -3.19
C ILE A 91 7.63 7.31 -3.10
N GLN A 92 7.77 7.85 -1.90
CA GLN A 92 8.15 9.23 -1.63
C GLN A 92 9.10 9.25 -0.41
N PRO A 93 10.42 9.23 -0.62
CA PRO A 93 11.42 9.11 0.46
C PRO A 93 11.42 10.24 1.48
N ASP A 94 10.84 11.39 1.15
CA ASP A 94 10.74 12.55 2.05
C ASP A 94 9.31 12.81 2.52
N TRP A 95 8.39 11.86 2.35
CA TRP A 95 7.03 12.00 2.87
C TRP A 95 7.06 11.95 4.40
N ASP A 96 6.54 12.99 5.02
CA ASP A 96 6.53 13.20 6.47
C ASP A 96 5.19 12.83 7.13
N GLY A 97 4.18 12.47 6.32
CA GLY A 97 2.86 12.10 6.82
C GLY A 97 1.93 13.28 7.13
N GLU A 98 2.29 14.52 6.78
CA GLU A 98 1.47 15.70 7.11
C GLU A 98 0.30 15.95 6.14
N ASP A 99 0.29 15.31 4.97
CA ASP A 99 -0.76 15.43 3.97
C ASP A 99 -1.61 14.15 3.80
N ASP A 100 -2.64 14.23 2.96
CA ASP A 100 -3.63 13.18 2.72
C ASP A 100 -3.33 12.33 1.46
N VAL A 101 -2.12 12.39 0.92
CA VAL A 101 -1.80 11.76 -0.38
C VAL A 101 -2.00 10.24 -0.36
N PHE A 102 -1.76 9.61 0.81
CA PHE A 102 -1.91 8.18 1.03
C PHE A 102 -3.14 7.80 1.86
N ASP A 103 -4.06 8.74 2.12
CA ASP A 103 -5.31 8.44 2.83
C ASP A 103 -6.13 7.38 2.08
N ILE A 104 -6.64 6.42 2.84
CA ILE A 104 -7.47 5.31 2.37
C ILE A 104 -8.93 5.66 2.62
N ARG A 105 -9.74 5.56 1.57
CA ARG A 105 -11.18 5.87 1.60
C ARG A 105 -12.05 4.62 1.50
N HIS A 106 -11.53 3.52 0.94
CA HIS A 106 -12.25 2.24 0.86
C HIS A 106 -11.31 1.04 1.06
N VAL A 107 -11.80 -0.01 1.74
CA VAL A 107 -11.09 -1.29 1.89
C VAL A 107 -11.65 -2.41 1.01
N GLY A 108 -12.52 -2.07 0.05
CA GLY A 108 -13.09 -3.06 -0.86
C GLY A 108 -12.01 -3.81 -1.64
N GLY A 109 -12.12 -5.14 -1.72
CA GLY A 109 -11.06 -6.01 -2.22
C GLY A 109 -10.30 -6.74 -1.11
N PHE A 110 -10.54 -6.39 0.16
CA PHE A 110 -10.01 -7.16 1.30
C PHE A 110 -10.48 -8.62 1.28
N GLU A 111 -11.59 -8.93 0.60
CA GLU A 111 -12.09 -10.29 0.38
C GLU A 111 -11.12 -11.19 -0.40
N ASN A 112 -10.16 -10.59 -1.12
CA ASN A 112 -9.09 -11.33 -1.78
C ASN A 112 -8.07 -11.91 -0.78
N LEU A 113 -8.04 -11.41 0.47
CA LEU A 113 -7.08 -11.78 1.51
C LEU A 113 -7.66 -12.89 2.41
N ALA A 114 -7.72 -14.10 1.86
CA ALA A 114 -8.41 -15.23 2.49
C ALA A 114 -7.90 -15.61 3.89
N ASN A 115 -6.66 -15.25 4.23
CA ASN A 115 -6.01 -15.58 5.48
C ASN A 115 -5.83 -14.39 6.43
N LEU A 116 -6.45 -13.23 6.12
CA LEU A 116 -6.41 -12.04 6.98
C LEU A 116 -7.10 -12.32 8.32
N LYS A 117 -6.39 -12.06 9.42
CA LYS A 117 -6.84 -12.33 10.80
C LYS A 117 -6.85 -11.10 11.68
N SER A 118 -5.95 -10.16 11.44
CA SER A 118 -5.84 -8.94 12.22
C SER A 118 -5.54 -7.72 11.36
N VAL A 119 -5.89 -6.55 11.90
CA VAL A 119 -5.49 -5.24 11.42
C VAL A 119 -4.91 -4.48 12.59
N ILE A 120 -3.73 -3.89 12.41
CA ILE A 120 -3.17 -2.88 13.30
C ILE A 120 -3.65 -1.53 12.78
N TYR A 121 -4.38 -0.77 13.59
CA TYR A 121 -4.94 0.51 13.19
C TYR A 121 -4.28 1.66 13.96
N ILE A 122 -3.49 2.47 13.25
CA ILE A 122 -2.77 3.62 13.81
C ILE A 122 -3.24 4.92 13.14
N SER A 123 -3.32 4.95 11.80
CA SER A 123 -3.71 6.12 11.01
C SER A 123 -4.22 5.72 9.61
N MET A 124 -4.04 6.58 8.60
CA MET A 124 -4.30 6.37 7.17
C MET A 124 -5.76 6.30 6.73
N CYS A 125 -6.73 6.15 7.63
CA CYS A 125 -8.15 6.23 7.29
C CYS A 125 -8.99 6.64 8.50
N GLU A 126 -10.25 6.99 8.24
CA GLU A 126 -11.27 7.10 9.28
C GLU A 126 -11.72 5.71 9.74
N GLU A 127 -12.04 5.53 11.02
CA GLU A 127 -12.50 4.23 11.56
C GLU A 127 -13.68 3.61 10.78
N GLU A 128 -14.58 4.46 10.26
CA GLU A 128 -15.73 4.06 9.43
C GLU A 128 -15.31 3.23 8.20
N VAL A 129 -14.13 3.53 7.63
CA VAL A 129 -13.59 2.84 6.46
C VAL A 129 -13.29 1.37 6.77
N LEU A 130 -12.97 1.03 8.02
CA LEU A 130 -12.65 -0.33 8.45
C LEU A 130 -13.89 -1.18 8.79
N LYS A 131 -15.10 -0.62 8.82
CA LYS A 131 -16.33 -1.35 9.17
C LYS A 131 -16.52 -2.68 8.40
N PRO A 132 -16.29 -2.74 7.06
CA PRO A 132 -16.44 -4.01 6.33
C PRO A 132 -15.53 -5.13 6.84
N ILE A 133 -14.34 -4.80 7.35
CA ILE A 133 -13.38 -5.74 7.93
C ILE A 133 -13.86 -6.17 9.32
N MET A 134 -14.32 -5.22 10.15
CA MET A 134 -14.83 -5.50 11.50
C MET A 134 -16.01 -6.50 11.48
N ASP A 135 -16.88 -6.40 10.49
CA ASP A 135 -18.03 -7.30 10.31
C ASP A 135 -17.65 -8.76 10.01
N LYS A 136 -16.38 -9.06 9.74
CA LYS A 136 -15.87 -10.41 9.39
C LYS A 136 -15.18 -11.15 10.53
N ASN A 137 -15.28 -10.68 11.77
CA ASN A 137 -14.55 -11.20 12.94
C ASN A 137 -13.01 -11.14 12.78
N ILE A 138 -12.52 -10.17 12.02
CA ILE A 138 -11.09 -9.85 11.95
C ILE A 138 -10.77 -8.95 13.14
N GLU A 139 -9.69 -9.27 13.86
CA GLU A 139 -9.26 -8.50 15.05
C GLU A 139 -8.74 -7.12 14.63
N ILE A 140 -9.15 -6.06 15.33
CA ILE A 140 -8.56 -4.73 15.19
C ILE A 140 -7.76 -4.43 16.46
N LYS A 141 -6.48 -4.11 16.30
CA LYS A 141 -5.52 -3.82 17.38
C LYS A 141 -5.09 -2.36 17.38
#